data_AF-A0AAU5T0F2-F1
#
_entry.id   AF-A0AAU5T0F2-F1
#
_cell.length_a   1.000
_cell.length_b   1.000
_cell.length_c   1.000
_cell.angle_alpha   90.00
_cell.angle_beta   90.00
_cell.angle_gamma   90.00
#
_symmetry.space_group_name_H-M   'P 1'
#
loop_
_entity.id
_entity.type
_entity.pdbx_description
1 polymer ?
#
loop_
_entity_poly.entity_id
_entity_poly.type
_entity_poly.pdbx_seq_one_letter_code
_entity_poly.pdbx_strand_id
1 'polypeptide(L)'
;MAERMRAKTTASATGASALTRSPRARLDQPRSDRRRLLPVYDPEAFGRLSERVARFLGTGRFIVWMTIVIIAWVLWNVFAPDHLRFDKYPFIFLTLMLSLQASYAAPLILLAQNRQDDRDRVNLEQDRKQNERSIADTEYLTREIASLRMGLGEVATRDWIRSEFQDLIKEMDERRLLPPERDEGDR
;
A
#
# COMPACT_ATOMS: atom_id res chain seq x y z
N MET A 1 93.05 -17.63 31.92
CA MET A 1 93.19 -16.15 31.92
C MET A 1 91.85 -15.60 31.48
N ALA A 2 91.07 -15.11 32.43
CA ALA A 2 90.75 -13.67 32.55
C ALA A 2 89.58 -13.30 31.60
N GLU A 3 88.47 -12.69 31.97
CA GLU A 3 88.04 -11.96 33.17
C GLU A 3 86.62 -11.41 32.83
N ARG A 4 85.87 -11.00 33.87
CA ARG A 4 84.74 -10.03 33.85
C ARG A 4 83.37 -10.57 33.43
N MET A 5 82.46 -10.85 34.37
CA MET A 5 81.63 -9.88 35.12
C MET A 5 80.94 -8.81 34.27
N ARG A 6 79.60 -8.84 34.29
CA ARG A 6 78.62 -7.72 34.39
C ARG A 6 77.27 -8.23 33.84
N ALA A 7 76.10 -7.94 34.39
CA ALA A 7 75.69 -7.28 35.61
C ALA A 7 74.22 -7.68 35.80
N LYS A 8 73.82 -7.96 37.04
CA LYS A 8 72.43 -8.11 37.45
C LYS A 8 71.96 -6.73 37.90
N THR A 9 71.09 -6.09 37.13
CA THR A 9 70.41 -4.85 37.55
C THR A 9 68.93 -5.15 37.77
N THR A 10 68.54 -5.02 39.02
CA THR A 10 67.18 -4.94 39.56
C THR A 10 66.51 -3.62 39.16
N ALA A 11 65.22 -3.67 38.82
CA ALA A 11 64.29 -2.57 39.06
C ALA A 11 62.89 -3.15 39.36
N SER A 12 62.26 -2.56 40.37
CA SER A 12 61.14 -3.05 41.16
C SER A 12 59.81 -2.46 40.71
N ALA A 13 58.76 -3.28 40.88
CA ALA A 13 57.36 -2.97 41.21
C ALA A 13 56.57 -1.90 40.42
N THR A 14 55.34 -2.25 40.03
CA THR A 14 54.10 -1.63 40.54
C THR A 14 52.89 -2.39 40.02
N GLY A 15 52.01 -2.78 40.93
CA GLY A 15 50.81 -3.55 40.63
C GLY A 15 49.74 -2.77 39.88
N ALA A 16 48.86 -3.50 39.20
CA ALA A 16 47.49 -3.07 38.96
C ALA A 16 46.63 -4.31 38.74
N SER A 17 45.58 -4.40 39.57
CA SER A 17 44.53 -5.40 39.60
C SER A 17 44.14 -5.94 38.23
N ALA A 18 44.29 -7.26 38.05
CA ALA A 18 43.60 -8.00 37.01
C ALA A 18 42.10 -8.06 37.36
N LEU A 19 41.39 -6.95 37.13
CA LEU A 19 39.93 -6.97 37.07
C LEU A 19 39.57 -7.74 35.79
N THR A 20 39.05 -8.94 35.98
CA THR A 20 38.35 -9.74 34.97
C THR A 20 37.33 -8.86 34.27
N ARG A 21 37.70 -8.36 33.08
CA ARG A 21 36.83 -7.59 32.21
C ARG A 21 35.77 -8.53 31.64
N SER A 22 34.58 -8.54 32.25
CA SER A 22 33.42 -9.21 31.66
C SER A 22 33.23 -8.75 30.21
N PRO A 23 33.03 -9.67 29.25
CA PRO A 23 32.82 -9.30 27.86
C PRO A 23 31.55 -8.45 27.76
N ARG A 24 31.70 -7.20 27.31
CA ARG A 24 30.58 -6.28 27.06
C ARG A 24 29.68 -6.92 25.99
N ALA A 25 28.46 -7.28 26.38
CA ALA A 25 27.43 -7.72 25.46
C ALA A 25 27.16 -6.59 24.45
N ARG A 26 27.50 -6.82 23.17
CA ARG A 26 27.21 -5.88 22.09
C ARG A 26 25.69 -5.80 21.91
N LEU A 27 25.14 -4.62 22.14
CA LEU A 27 23.72 -4.28 21.98
C LEU A 27 23.27 -4.14 20.51
N ASP A 28 24.18 -4.40 19.57
CA ASP A 28 24.02 -4.17 18.13
C ASP A 28 23.59 -5.43 17.36
N GLN A 29 23.34 -6.54 18.07
CA GLN A 29 22.80 -7.75 17.46
C GLN A 29 21.34 -7.89 17.90
N PRO A 30 20.37 -7.89 16.95
CA PRO A 30 18.99 -8.19 17.31
C PRO A 30 18.98 -9.58 17.93
N ARG A 31 18.54 -9.66 19.19
CA ARG A 31 18.45 -10.92 19.94
C ARG A 31 17.55 -11.86 19.14
N SER A 32 18.17 -12.90 18.57
CA SER A 32 17.48 -13.96 17.86
C SER A 32 16.39 -14.57 18.73
N ASP A 33 15.24 -14.77 18.09
CA ASP A 33 13.93 -15.13 18.61
C ASP A 33 13.90 -15.94 19.91
N ARG A 34 13.25 -15.33 20.90
CA ARG A 34 12.72 -16.01 22.07
C ARG A 34 11.72 -17.04 21.55
N ARG A 35 12.07 -18.33 21.55
CA ARG A 35 11.18 -19.46 21.19
C ARG A 35 9.76 -19.18 21.69
N ARG A 36 8.89 -18.71 20.80
CA ARG A 36 7.49 -18.43 21.09
C ARG A 36 6.81 -19.79 21.16
N LEU A 37 6.46 -20.22 22.36
CA LEU A 37 5.61 -21.39 22.63
C LEU A 37 4.14 -21.13 22.31
N LEU A 38 3.80 -19.98 21.73
CA LEU A 38 2.45 -19.67 21.28
C LEU A 38 2.28 -20.24 19.88
N PRO A 39 1.20 -21.00 19.60
CA PRO A 39 0.88 -21.40 18.24
C PRO A 39 0.78 -20.13 17.40
N VAL A 40 1.61 -20.05 16.36
CA VAL A 40 1.57 -18.95 15.39
C VAL A 40 0.23 -19.09 14.68
N TYR A 41 -0.72 -18.25 15.08
CA TYR A 41 -1.97 -18.09 14.37
C TYR A 41 -1.62 -17.63 12.96
N ASP A 42 -1.93 -18.47 11.96
CA ASP A 42 -1.60 -18.22 10.56
C ASP A 42 -2.64 -17.25 9.96
N PRO A 43 -2.31 -15.95 9.82
CA PRO A 43 -3.24 -14.94 9.35
C PRO A 43 -3.68 -15.18 7.90
N GLU A 44 -2.91 -15.95 7.12
CA GLU A 44 -3.20 -16.24 5.72
C GLU A 44 -4.32 -17.29 5.58
N ALA A 45 -4.35 -18.29 6.45
CA ALA A 45 -5.41 -19.31 6.47
C ALA A 45 -6.76 -18.69 6.89
N PHE A 46 -6.74 -17.87 7.94
CA PHE A 46 -7.94 -17.15 8.38
C PHE A 46 -8.38 -16.12 7.33
N GLY A 47 -7.43 -15.43 6.69
CA GLY A 47 -7.74 -14.44 5.66
C GLY A 47 -8.50 -15.03 4.46
N ARG A 48 -8.09 -16.22 4.01
CA ARG A 48 -8.78 -16.98 2.94
C ARG A 48 -10.16 -17.48 3.38
N LEU A 49 -10.29 -17.95 4.63
CA LEU A 49 -11.56 -18.37 5.20
C LEU A 49 -12.55 -17.19 5.29
N SER A 50 -12.11 -16.07 5.86
CA SER A 50 -12.92 -14.85 5.97
C SER A 50 -13.37 -14.33 4.62
N GLU A 51 -12.55 -14.41 3.58
CA GLU A 51 -12.92 -13.95 2.23
C GLU A 51 -13.97 -14.87 1.56
N ARG A 52 -13.93 -16.17 1.85
CA ARG A 52 -14.99 -17.11 1.42
C ARG A 52 -16.28 -16.88 2.21
N VAL A 53 -16.17 -16.68 3.52
CA VAL A 53 -17.32 -16.38 4.41
C VAL A 53 -17.97 -15.05 4.03
N ALA A 54 -17.19 -14.00 3.78
CA ALA A 54 -17.71 -12.68 3.37
C ALA A 54 -18.49 -12.74 2.05
N ARG A 55 -17.95 -13.43 1.03
CA ARG A 55 -18.68 -13.65 -0.23
C ARG A 55 -19.95 -14.48 -0.05
N PHE A 56 -19.94 -15.43 0.88
CA PHE A 56 -21.08 -16.29 1.16
C PHE A 56 -22.19 -15.55 1.93
N LEU A 57 -21.85 -14.81 3.00
CA LEU A 57 -22.79 -14.04 3.82
C LEU A 57 -23.34 -12.80 3.08
N GLY A 58 -22.54 -12.16 2.23
CA GLY A 58 -22.95 -10.97 1.46
C GLY A 58 -23.92 -11.28 0.31
N THR A 59 -24.13 -12.56 -0.02
CA THR A 59 -25.04 -12.95 -1.10
C THR A 59 -26.39 -13.38 -0.54
N GLY A 60 -27.50 -12.90 -1.13
CA GLY A 60 -28.88 -13.28 -0.71
C GLY A 60 -29.19 -14.79 -0.73
N ARG A 61 -28.31 -15.60 -1.33
CA ARG A 61 -28.36 -17.06 -1.35
C ARG A 61 -28.26 -17.69 0.04
N PHE A 62 -27.52 -17.08 0.98
CA PHE A 62 -27.41 -17.59 2.35
C PHE A 62 -28.77 -17.59 3.07
N ILE A 63 -29.50 -16.48 2.95
CA ILE A 63 -30.83 -16.31 3.56
C ILE A 63 -31.79 -17.37 2.99
N VAL A 64 -31.81 -17.54 1.66
CA VAL A 64 -32.66 -18.55 1.01
C VAL A 64 -32.36 -19.95 1.53
N TRP A 65 -31.07 -20.33 1.62
CA TRP A 65 -30.68 -21.66 2.10
C TRP A 65 -31.05 -21.87 3.58
N MET A 66 -30.83 -20.86 4.44
CA MET A 66 -31.23 -20.90 5.85
C MET A 66 -32.74 -21.05 6.02
N THR A 67 -33.54 -20.32 5.23
CA THR A 67 -35.01 -20.46 5.23
C THR A 67 -35.44 -21.87 4.84
N ILE A 68 -34.82 -22.46 3.81
CA ILE A 68 -35.12 -23.84 3.39
C ILE A 68 -34.84 -24.83 4.53
N VAL A 69 -33.71 -24.70 5.23
CA VAL A 69 -33.37 -25.58 6.36
C VAL A 69 -34.38 -25.46 7.51
N ILE A 70 -34.75 -24.22 7.87
CA ILE A 70 -35.76 -23.99 8.92
C ILE A 70 -37.10 -24.62 8.52
N ILE A 71 -37.55 -24.40 7.28
CA ILE A 71 -38.79 -24.99 6.77
C ILE A 71 -38.68 -26.52 6.79
N ALA A 72 -37.59 -27.10 6.29
CA ALA A 72 -37.39 -28.54 6.27
C ALA A 72 -37.42 -29.14 7.69
N TRP A 73 -36.82 -28.46 8.68
CA TRP A 73 -36.86 -28.88 10.08
C TRP A 73 -38.27 -28.86 10.68
N VAL A 74 -39.01 -27.79 10.42
CA VAL A 74 -40.40 -27.65 10.87
C VAL A 74 -41.28 -28.71 10.21
N LEU A 75 -41.16 -28.89 8.89
CA LEU A 75 -41.89 -29.92 8.15
C LEU A 75 -41.58 -31.32 8.69
N TRP A 76 -40.30 -31.62 8.93
CA TRP A 76 -39.91 -32.90 9.52
C TRP A 76 -40.57 -33.12 10.88
N ASN A 77 -40.51 -32.15 11.80
CA ASN A 77 -41.08 -32.32 13.14
C ASN A 77 -42.61 -32.30 13.18
N VAL A 78 -43.27 -31.67 12.20
CA VAL A 78 -44.75 -31.67 12.09
C VAL A 78 -45.26 -32.98 11.49
N PHE A 79 -44.68 -33.41 10.36
CA PHE A 79 -45.13 -34.58 9.61
C PHE A 79 -44.53 -35.90 10.08
N ALA A 80 -43.45 -35.88 10.88
CA ALA A 80 -42.89 -37.10 11.45
C ALA A 80 -43.89 -37.80 12.39
N PRO A 81 -43.94 -39.14 12.39
CA PRO A 81 -44.67 -39.93 13.38
C PRO A 81 -44.21 -39.63 14.81
N ASP A 82 -45.09 -39.80 15.81
CA ASP A 82 -44.82 -39.42 17.21
C ASP A 82 -43.54 -40.03 17.83
N HIS A 83 -43.04 -41.16 17.30
CA HIS A 83 -41.82 -41.81 17.74
C HIS A 83 -40.52 -41.22 17.11
N LEU A 84 -40.64 -40.41 16.04
CA LEU A 84 -39.53 -39.75 15.34
C LEU A 84 -39.55 -38.22 15.51
N ARG A 85 -40.54 -37.67 16.24
CA ARG A 85 -40.62 -36.25 16.56
C ARG A 85 -39.55 -35.90 17.60
N PHE A 86 -38.42 -35.38 17.12
CA PHE A 86 -37.31 -34.95 17.96
C PHE A 86 -37.60 -33.64 18.70
N ASP A 87 -38.36 -32.73 18.07
CA ASP A 87 -38.60 -31.36 18.55
C ASP A 87 -40.08 -30.97 18.41
N LYS A 88 -40.90 -31.31 19.42
CA LYS A 88 -42.33 -30.95 19.46
C LYS A 88 -42.50 -29.44 19.66
N TYR A 89 -43.62 -28.88 19.18
CA TYR A 89 -44.00 -27.48 19.42
C TYR A 89 -43.90 -27.18 20.93
N PRO A 90 -43.10 -26.19 21.36
CA PRO A 90 -42.68 -24.97 20.65
C PRO A 90 -41.30 -24.97 19.95
N PHE A 91 -40.74 -26.13 19.55
CA PHE A 91 -39.44 -26.23 18.85
C PHE A 91 -38.24 -25.70 19.66
N ILE A 92 -38.03 -26.27 20.86
CA ILE A 92 -36.98 -25.83 21.78
C ILE A 92 -35.58 -26.05 21.20
N PHE A 93 -35.35 -27.16 20.49
CA PHE A 93 -34.04 -27.45 19.91
C PHE A 93 -33.68 -26.49 18.79
N LEU A 94 -34.63 -26.20 17.90
CA LEU A 94 -34.43 -25.19 16.85
C LEU A 94 -34.11 -23.83 17.46
N THR A 95 -34.82 -23.44 18.52
CA THR A 95 -34.59 -22.17 19.22
C THR A 95 -33.21 -22.11 19.88
N LEU A 96 -32.79 -23.17 20.56
CA LEU A 96 -31.46 -23.27 21.19
C LEU A 96 -30.34 -23.24 20.14
N MET A 97 -30.55 -23.90 19.00
CA MET A 97 -29.57 -23.90 17.92
C MET A 97 -29.43 -22.51 17.29
N LEU A 98 -30.54 -21.81 17.05
CA LEU A 98 -30.52 -20.45 16.49
C LEU A 98 -29.89 -19.44 17.47
N SER A 99 -30.16 -19.55 18.77
CA SER A 99 -29.54 -18.68 19.78
C SER A 99 -28.02 -18.92 19.89
N LEU A 100 -27.59 -20.18 19.87
CA LEU A 100 -26.17 -20.54 19.82
C LEU A 100 -25.52 -20.02 18.52
N GLN A 101 -26.19 -20.18 17.38
CA GLN A 101 -25.70 -19.69 16.09
C GLN A 101 -25.45 -18.18 16.13
N ALA A 102 -26.41 -17.40 16.66
CA ALA A 102 -26.25 -15.95 16.82
C ALA A 102 -25.09 -15.60 17.75
N SER A 103 -24.95 -16.33 18.87
CA SER A 103 -23.88 -16.11 19.85
C SER A 103 -22.49 -16.37 19.27
N TYR A 104 -22.31 -17.41 18.44
CA TYR A 104 -21.03 -17.70 17.80
C TYR A 104 -20.77 -16.85 16.53
N ALA A 105 -21.83 -16.35 15.88
CA ALA A 105 -21.68 -15.45 14.74
C ALA A 105 -21.06 -14.11 15.15
N ALA A 106 -21.44 -13.53 16.29
CA ALA A 106 -20.94 -12.25 16.77
C ALA A 106 -19.39 -12.16 16.85
N PRO A 107 -18.67 -13.08 17.53
CA PRO A 107 -17.21 -13.03 17.58
C PRO A 107 -16.54 -13.29 16.23
N LEU A 108 -17.12 -14.14 15.38
CA LEU A 108 -16.62 -14.36 14.02
C LEU A 108 -16.77 -13.11 13.15
N ILE A 109 -17.89 -12.40 13.27
CA ILE A 109 -18.13 -11.14 12.59
C ILE A 109 -17.15 -10.08 13.08
N LEU A 110 -16.93 -9.96 14.39
CA LEU A 110 -15.95 -9.02 14.96
C LEU A 110 -14.52 -9.27 14.45
N LEU A 111 -14.11 -10.54 14.36
CA LEU A 111 -12.80 -10.89 13.79
C LEU A 111 -12.72 -10.58 12.28
N ALA A 112 -13.81 -10.78 11.55
CA ALA A 112 -13.87 -10.43 10.14
C ALA A 112 -13.84 -8.91 9.93
N GLN A 113 -14.51 -8.15 10.80
CA GLN A 113 -14.57 -6.68 10.79
C GLN A 113 -13.21 -6.05 11.11
N ASN A 114 -12.52 -6.47 12.18
CA ASN A 114 -11.18 -5.95 12.52
C ASN A 114 -10.21 -6.02 11.33
N ARG A 115 -10.31 -7.09 10.52
CA ARG A 115 -9.45 -7.27 9.35
C ARG A 115 -9.91 -6.45 8.13
N GLN A 116 -11.21 -6.17 8.01
CA GLN A 116 -11.71 -5.23 7.01
C GLN A 116 -11.22 -3.82 7.35
N ASP A 117 -11.34 -3.41 8.62
CA ASP A 117 -10.89 -2.09 9.10
C ASP A 117 -9.38 -1.88 8.87
N ASP A 118 -8.55 -2.92 9.09
CA ASP A 118 -7.12 -2.86 8.81
C ASP A 118 -6.81 -2.64 7.31
N ARG A 119 -7.53 -3.34 6.42
CA ARG A 119 -7.38 -3.15 4.96
C ARG A 119 -7.87 -1.78 4.53
N ASP A 120 -9.02 -1.35 5.05
CA ASP A 120 -9.63 -0.06 4.73
C ASP A 120 -8.73 1.09 5.18
N ARG A 121 -8.06 0.94 6.34
CA ARG A 121 -7.04 1.89 6.79
C ARG A 121 -5.87 2.01 5.81
N VAL A 122 -5.33 0.89 5.35
CA VAL A 122 -4.21 0.91 4.38
C VAL A 122 -4.63 1.55 3.06
N ASN A 123 -5.83 1.22 2.57
CA ASN A 123 -6.39 1.83 1.36
C ASN A 123 -6.55 3.35 1.53
N LEU A 124 -7.10 3.81 2.66
CA LEU A 124 -7.25 5.23 2.97
C LEU A 124 -5.90 5.96 3.05
N GLU A 125 -4.87 5.34 3.63
CA GLU A 125 -3.53 5.92 3.67
C GLU A 125 -2.90 6.02 2.27
N GLN A 126 -3.13 5.02 1.41
CA GLN A 126 -2.66 5.05 0.03
C GLN A 126 -3.40 6.08 -0.82
N ASP A 127 -4.72 6.21 -0.66
CA ASP A 127 -5.54 7.20 -1.35
C ASP A 127 -5.14 8.63 -0.96
N ARG A 128 -4.86 8.87 0.33
CA ARG A 128 -4.31 10.15 0.79
C ARG A 128 -2.99 10.49 0.11
N LYS A 129 -2.05 9.54 0.05
CA LYS A 129 -0.76 9.74 -0.64
C LYS A 129 -0.92 9.98 -2.13
N GLN A 130 -1.85 9.27 -2.79
CA GLN A 130 -2.16 9.51 -4.20
C GLN A 130 -2.76 10.90 -4.41
N ASN A 131 -3.66 11.34 -3.53
CA ASN A 131 -4.27 12.66 -3.62
C ASN A 131 -3.25 13.78 -3.43
N GLU A 132 -2.33 13.65 -2.46
CA GLU A 132 -1.23 14.59 -2.27
C GLU A 132 -0.34 14.70 -3.52
N ARG A 133 -0.02 13.56 -4.15
CA ARG A 133 0.74 13.53 -5.42
C ARG A 133 -0.03 14.18 -6.56
N SER A 134 -1.33 13.89 -6.68
CA SER A 134 -2.20 14.46 -7.71
C SER A 134 -2.29 15.98 -7.61
N ILE A 135 -2.38 16.51 -6.38
CA ILE A 135 -2.35 17.96 -6.12
C ILE A 135 -1.00 18.54 -6.55
N ALA A 136 0.11 17.91 -6.15
CA ALA A 136 1.45 18.36 -6.53
C ALA A 136 1.68 18.33 -8.05
N ASP A 137 1.23 17.28 -8.74
CA ASP A 137 1.30 17.17 -10.20
C ASP A 137 0.45 18.26 -10.87
N THR A 138 -0.74 18.55 -10.33
CA THR A 138 -1.60 19.63 -10.84
C THR A 138 -0.96 21.00 -10.66
N GLU A 139 -0.35 21.26 -9.50
CA GLU A 139 0.39 22.50 -9.25
C GLU A 139 1.60 22.63 -10.18
N TYR A 140 2.34 21.54 -10.38
CA TYR A 140 3.47 21.50 -11.31
C TYR A 140 3.04 21.79 -12.74
N LEU A 141 2.02 21.10 -13.25
CA LEU A 141 1.46 21.33 -14.58
C LEU A 141 0.94 22.76 -14.74
N THR A 142 0.28 23.31 -13.72
CA THR A 142 -0.20 24.70 -13.75
C THR A 142 0.96 25.68 -13.86
N ARG A 143 2.06 25.44 -13.14
CA ARG A 143 3.27 26.26 -13.21
C ARG A 143 3.96 26.14 -14.56
N GLU A 144 4.02 24.94 -15.13
CA GLU A 144 4.61 24.69 -16.44
C GLU A 144 3.77 25.29 -17.57
N ILE A 145 2.44 25.25 -17.47
CA ILE A 145 1.56 25.94 -18.42
C ILE A 145 1.72 27.46 -18.29
N ALA A 146 1.88 27.98 -17.08
CA ALA A 146 2.13 29.41 -16.88
C ALA A 146 3.48 29.86 -17.49
N SER A 147 4.55 29.08 -17.30
CA SER A 147 5.86 29.38 -17.90
C SER A 147 5.81 29.25 -19.43
N LEU A 148 5.16 28.21 -19.97
CA LEU A 148 4.97 28.03 -21.41
C LEU A 148 4.13 29.15 -22.02
N ARG A 149 3.09 29.61 -21.32
CA ARG A 149 2.28 30.78 -21.73
C ARG A 149 3.10 32.06 -21.78
N MET A 150 3.99 32.28 -20.80
CA MET A 150 4.87 33.46 -20.80
C MET A 150 5.86 33.39 -21.97
N GLY A 151 6.54 32.26 -22.18
CA GLY A 151 7.48 32.08 -23.30
C GLY A 151 6.81 32.20 -24.67
N LEU A 152 5.62 31.62 -24.86
CA LEU A 152 4.83 31.81 -26.08
C LEU A 152 4.31 33.24 -26.24
N GLY A 153 3.96 33.90 -25.14
CA GLY A 153 3.51 35.29 -25.14
C GLY A 153 4.58 36.25 -25.66
N GLU A 154 5.85 36.01 -25.33
CA GLU A 154 6.98 36.80 -25.83
C GLU A 154 7.22 36.57 -27.33
N VAL A 155 7.20 35.31 -27.79
CA VAL A 155 7.49 34.96 -29.20
C VAL A 155 6.31 35.25 -30.15
N ALA A 156 5.07 35.21 -29.68
CA ALA A 156 3.87 35.47 -30.48
C ALA A 156 3.28 36.87 -30.25
N THR A 157 4.11 37.85 -29.90
CA THR A 157 3.61 39.23 -29.77
C THR A 157 3.16 39.72 -31.14
N ARG A 158 1.96 40.31 -31.24
CA ARG A 158 1.37 40.85 -32.48
C ARG A 158 2.35 41.70 -33.30
N ASP A 159 3.23 42.43 -32.62
CA ASP A 159 4.22 43.30 -33.26
C ASP A 159 5.37 42.51 -33.90
N TRP A 160 5.81 41.38 -33.34
CA TRP A 160 6.80 40.49 -33.97
C TRP A 160 6.21 39.77 -35.19
N ILE A 161 5.01 39.20 -35.06
CA ILE A 161 4.32 38.58 -36.20
C ILE A 161 4.11 39.60 -37.32
N ARG A 162 3.80 40.86 -36.95
CA ARG A 162 3.61 41.95 -37.90
C ARG A 162 4.92 42.38 -38.56
N SER A 163 6.02 42.50 -37.81
CA SER A 163 7.32 42.83 -38.41
C SER A 163 7.76 41.75 -39.38
N GLU A 164 7.60 40.48 -39.02
CA GLU A 164 8.01 39.38 -39.88
C GLU A 164 7.13 39.23 -41.12
N PHE A 165 5.83 39.48 -41.01
CA PHE A 165 4.96 39.59 -42.17
C PHE A 165 5.35 40.75 -43.08
N GLN A 166 5.74 41.90 -42.52
CA GLN A 166 6.17 43.05 -43.32
C GLN A 166 7.51 42.80 -44.02
N ASP A 167 8.47 42.20 -43.33
CA ASP A 167 9.76 41.85 -43.92
C ASP A 167 9.59 40.81 -45.04
N LEU A 168 8.76 39.78 -44.85
CA LEU A 168 8.42 38.80 -45.89
C LEU A 168 7.73 39.45 -47.11
N ILE A 169 6.77 40.36 -46.88
CA ILE A 169 6.11 41.10 -47.98
C ILE A 169 7.13 41.94 -48.74
N LYS A 170 8.02 42.63 -48.02
CA LYS A 170 9.03 43.49 -48.62
C LYS A 170 10.03 42.70 -49.45
N GLU A 171 10.49 41.54 -48.98
CA GLU A 171 11.37 40.66 -49.74
C GLU A 171 10.70 40.16 -51.03
N MET A 172 9.41 39.81 -50.98
CA MET A 172 8.66 39.41 -52.17
C MET A 172 8.51 40.55 -53.19
N ASP A 173 8.27 41.78 -52.73
CA ASP A 173 8.13 42.94 -53.60
C ASP A 173 9.47 43.32 -54.24
N GLU A 174 10.57 43.25 -53.49
CA GLU A 174 11.94 43.43 -54.02
C GLU A 174 12.30 42.38 -55.08
N ARG A 175 11.95 41.10 -54.84
CA ARG A 175 12.12 40.03 -55.85
C ARG A 175 11.24 40.21 -57.08
N ARG A 176 10.11 40.89 -56.96
CA ARG A 176 9.22 41.21 -58.08
C ARG A 176 9.66 42.45 -58.85
N LEU A 177 10.34 43.38 -58.19
CA LEU A 177 10.87 44.61 -58.80
C LEU A 177 12.21 44.43 -59.49
N LEU A 178 13.03 43.45 -59.14
CA LEU A 178 14.23 43.10 -59.89
C LEU A 178 13.82 42.32 -61.15
N PRO A 179 13.85 42.92 -62.35
CA PRO A 179 13.65 42.17 -63.58
C PRO A 179 14.78 41.15 -63.68
N PRO A 180 14.58 39.98 -64.32
CA PRO A 180 15.71 39.12 -64.64
C PRO A 180 16.71 39.97 -65.41
N GLU A 181 17.91 40.16 -64.87
CA GLU A 181 19.01 40.79 -65.58
C GLU A 181 19.09 40.08 -66.93
N ARG A 182 18.61 40.76 -67.96
CA ARG A 182 18.89 40.35 -69.32
C ARG A 182 20.36 40.63 -69.48
N ASP A 183 21.09 39.54 -69.46
CA ASP A 183 22.44 39.37 -69.96
C ASP A 183 22.49 39.93 -71.39
N GLU A 184 22.54 41.26 -71.52
CA GLU A 184 22.81 41.93 -72.78
C GLU A 184 24.33 41.93 -72.95
N GLY A 185 24.79 40.78 -73.42
CA GLY A 185 25.99 40.73 -74.23
C GLY A 185 25.82 41.49 -75.55
N ASP A 186 26.97 41.78 -76.15
CA ASP A 186 27.17 42.13 -77.55
C ASP A 186 26.89 43.59 -77.95
N ARG A 187 27.92 44.45 -77.88
CA ARG A 187 28.70 44.94 -79.05
C ARG A 187 29.66 46.09 -78.70
#